data_AF-A0A182EEB7-F1
#
_entry.id   AF-A0A182EEB7-F1
#
_cell.length_a   1.000
_cell.length_b   1.000
_cell.length_c   1.000
_cell.angle_alpha   90.00
_cell.angle_beta   90.00
_cell.angle_gamma   90.00
#
_symmetry.space_group_name_H-M   'P 1'
#
loop_
_entity.id
_entity.type
_entity.pdbx_description
1 polymer ?
#
loop_
_entity_poly.entity_id
_entity_poly.type
_entity_poly.pdbx_seq_one_letter_code
_entity_poly.pdbx_strand_id
1 'polypeptide(L)'
;VEIAVAHATTLTETDVGCETHVITSSLVENVKGSPMEDIVEKQSTKFWNTSVGRFRFALSDLPSQLCLIHSILTNLEMEQEADAHYYMLTTVKFLCLHCESLLNARREHRGYLIWAQENLLIPKLWTLLRSDRSQLAELVIPLIMHCITLPSGEEMFWKVVNTQFTDQRWEERFLAVERSNLLLHLANASPVNSNKVIQTSLSCCVAHLIASVDDPNVAVAQQALLSIQHMPSASLKVMCLCLESQFDSSILDRALIITRIKQLTSILPDQEILTWEFFIQRFEELAIESQLLLKNGESNFVHDLSHSDPLSELYQRKLSRARQIIENSNNARSIVRTLQNNSMWHQLSTATFRPSWKIVAEMKYGEVKRRTNAVNSGKKKIRHLVTIIKVLTAWKITKHLQSFTNVVSSLARSMNRTFGRLREFTDEESNMCLLMNRVVDIDNPERYIVYLIVSLFVSFLCKSKKSCDEKATAKKQSLLFRHFNALIGYSSTEKCFTVSPKILR
;
A
#
# COMPACT_ATOMS: atom_id res chain seq x y z
N VAL A 1 -26.27 -7.04 18.35
CA VAL A 1 -25.03 -7.11 17.54
C VAL A 1 -25.44 -7.66 16.18
N GLU A 2 -25.86 -6.78 15.27
CA GLU A 2 -26.17 -7.16 13.88
C GLU A 2 -24.87 -7.13 13.08
N ILE A 3 -24.40 -8.31 12.68
CA ILE A 3 -23.20 -8.45 11.85
C ILE A 3 -23.66 -8.43 10.40
N ALA A 4 -23.62 -7.25 9.77
CA ALA A 4 -23.68 -7.15 8.31
C ALA A 4 -22.30 -7.51 7.74
N VAL A 5 -22.23 -8.58 6.96
CA VAL A 5 -20.99 -9.05 6.32
C VAL A 5 -20.94 -8.48 4.90
N ALA A 6 -19.91 -7.67 4.61
CA ALA A 6 -19.61 -7.29 3.23
C ALA A 6 -19.11 -8.52 2.48
N HIS A 7 -19.92 -9.07 1.58
CA HIS A 7 -19.49 -10.16 0.70
C HIS A 7 -18.52 -9.60 -0.36
N ALA A 8 -17.31 -10.15 -0.39
CA ALA A 8 -16.30 -9.83 -1.38
C ALA A 8 -16.72 -10.41 -2.75
N THR A 9 -16.61 -9.61 -3.81
CA THR A 9 -16.66 -10.11 -5.19
C THR A 9 -15.27 -9.94 -5.80
N THR A 10 -14.58 -11.05 -6.07
CA THR A 10 -13.30 -11.06 -6.78
C THR A 10 -13.56 -10.85 -8.26
N LEU A 11 -12.93 -9.85 -8.89
CA LEU A 11 -12.96 -9.67 -10.34
C LEU A 11 -11.98 -10.67 -10.98
N THR A 12 -12.42 -11.40 -12.01
CA THR A 12 -11.53 -12.05 -12.99
C THR A 12 -11.42 -11.18 -14.23
N GLU A 13 -10.31 -11.28 -14.97
CA GLU A 13 -10.06 -10.53 -16.22
C GLU A 13 -11.18 -10.73 -17.28
N THR A 14 -11.97 -11.79 -17.17
CA THR A 14 -13.14 -12.06 -18.00
C THR A 14 -14.33 -11.14 -17.72
N ASP A 15 -14.38 -10.44 -16.58
CA ASP A 15 -15.41 -9.42 -16.27
C ASP A 15 -15.03 -8.03 -16.81
N VAL A 16 -13.80 -7.88 -17.34
CA VAL A 16 -13.34 -6.68 -18.04
C VAL A 16 -13.66 -6.85 -19.52
N GLY A 17 -14.94 -6.67 -19.86
CA GLY A 17 -15.35 -6.55 -21.25
C GLY A 17 -14.68 -5.34 -21.90
N CYS A 18 -13.56 -5.57 -22.59
CA CYS A 18 -13.05 -4.67 -23.62
C CYS A 18 -13.93 -4.77 -24.86
N GLU A 19 -15.15 -4.24 -24.79
CA GLU A 19 -15.96 -3.98 -25.96
C GLU A 19 -16.47 -2.54 -25.90
N THR A 20 -15.72 -1.65 -26.53
CA THR A 20 -16.19 -0.34 -26.97
C THR A 20 -17.25 -0.53 -28.05
N HIS A 21 -18.50 -0.81 -27.67
CA HIS A 21 -19.62 -0.68 -28.59
C HIS A 21 -19.98 0.79 -28.74
N VAL A 22 -19.31 1.47 -29.66
CA VAL A 22 -19.81 2.70 -30.26
C VAL A 22 -20.98 2.33 -31.15
N ILE A 23 -22.21 2.48 -30.65
CA ILE A 23 -23.40 2.38 -31.50
C ILE A 23 -23.51 3.68 -32.31
N THR A 24 -22.90 3.71 -33.48
CA THR A 24 -23.26 4.66 -34.55
C THR A 24 -24.53 4.15 -35.21
N SER A 25 -25.68 4.71 -34.84
CA SER A 25 -26.92 4.54 -35.61
C SER A 25 -26.85 5.41 -36.86
N SER A 26 -26.44 4.82 -37.99
CA SER A 26 -26.69 5.39 -39.31
C SER A 26 -27.72 4.51 -40.03
N LEU A 27 -29.00 4.85 -39.87
CA LEU A 27 -30.06 4.39 -40.76
C LEU A 27 -30.16 5.41 -41.91
N VAL A 28 -29.70 4.98 -43.08
CA VAL A 28 -29.88 5.67 -44.35
C VAL A 28 -31.18 5.16 -44.96
N GLU A 29 -32.18 6.01 -45.08
CA GLU A 29 -33.21 5.86 -46.11
C GLU A 29 -33.42 7.19 -46.83
N ASN A 30 -33.24 7.14 -48.16
CA ASN A 30 -33.46 8.23 -49.09
C ASN A 30 -34.96 8.37 -49.41
N VAL A 31 -35.43 9.61 -49.58
CA VAL A 31 -36.07 10.18 -50.80
C VAL A 31 -37.16 11.23 -50.46
N LYS A 32 -36.83 12.49 -50.79
CA LYS A 32 -37.64 13.66 -51.25
C LYS A 32 -38.80 14.20 -50.40
N GLY A 33 -38.66 15.47 -49.99
CA GLY A 33 -39.78 16.43 -50.06
C GLY A 33 -39.83 17.52 -48.98
N SER A 34 -39.44 18.74 -49.36
CA SER A 34 -39.72 20.07 -48.74
C SER A 34 -38.96 20.51 -47.48
N PRO A 35 -38.49 21.78 -47.43
CA PRO A 35 -37.86 22.37 -46.26
C PRO A 35 -38.94 23.03 -45.39
N MET A 36 -39.15 22.55 -44.17
CA MET A 36 -39.88 23.29 -43.15
C MET A 36 -39.00 23.45 -41.92
N GLU A 37 -38.59 24.70 -41.77
CA GLU A 37 -38.51 25.51 -40.55
C GLU A 37 -37.87 24.89 -39.29
N ASP A 38 -36.87 25.62 -38.82
CA ASP A 38 -36.19 25.50 -37.54
C ASP A 38 -37.15 25.25 -36.37
N ILE A 39 -37.35 23.97 -36.04
CA ILE A 39 -37.74 23.56 -34.70
C ILE A 39 -36.45 23.13 -33.99
N VAL A 40 -35.71 24.11 -33.50
CA VAL A 40 -34.72 23.93 -32.43
C VAL A 40 -35.50 23.69 -31.14
N GLU A 41 -36.18 22.55 -31.04
CA GLU A 41 -36.71 22.05 -29.77
C GLU A 41 -35.56 21.37 -29.02
N LYS A 42 -35.10 22.08 -27.98
CA LYS A 42 -34.36 21.61 -26.80
C LYS A 42 -34.31 20.08 -26.60
N GLN A 43 -33.45 19.38 -27.33
CA GLN A 43 -32.92 18.07 -26.92
C GLN A 43 -31.58 18.24 -26.19
N SER A 44 -31.52 19.17 -25.24
CA SER A 44 -30.43 19.15 -24.27
C SER A 44 -30.78 18.10 -23.20
N THR A 45 -29.84 17.18 -22.98
CA THR A 45 -29.57 16.46 -21.71
C THR A 45 -30.40 15.21 -21.33
N LYS A 46 -29.84 14.03 -21.62
CA LYS A 46 -29.82 12.87 -20.69
C LYS A 46 -28.49 12.12 -20.75
N PHE A 47 -27.40 12.84 -21.01
CA PHE A 47 -26.06 12.25 -20.98
C PHE A 47 -25.34 12.68 -19.72
N TRP A 48 -24.87 11.69 -18.96
CA TRP A 48 -24.08 11.85 -17.75
C TRP A 48 -22.63 11.53 -18.08
N ASN A 49 -21.75 12.49 -17.84
CA ASN A 49 -20.32 12.31 -18.03
C ASN A 49 -19.71 11.71 -16.76
N THR A 50 -18.82 10.74 -16.94
CA THR A 50 -18.06 10.07 -15.86
C THR A 50 -16.60 9.93 -16.27
N SER A 51 -15.74 9.50 -15.35
CA SER A 51 -14.33 9.21 -15.66
C SER A 51 -14.14 8.11 -16.72
N VAL A 52 -15.09 7.18 -16.83
CA VAL A 52 -15.01 6.02 -17.73
C VAL A 52 -15.69 6.28 -19.08
N GLY A 53 -16.48 7.35 -19.20
CA GLY A 53 -17.15 7.72 -20.45
C GLY A 53 -18.48 8.43 -20.24
N ARG A 54 -19.24 8.52 -21.32
CA ARG A 54 -20.52 9.23 -21.38
C ARG A 54 -21.66 8.23 -21.42
N PHE A 55 -22.50 8.23 -20.39
CA PHE A 55 -23.62 7.30 -20.24
C PHE A 55 -24.95 8.01 -20.47
N ARG A 56 -25.94 7.29 -21.02
CA ARG A 56 -27.30 7.79 -21.20
C ARG A 56 -28.25 7.02 -20.28
N PHE A 57 -28.82 7.71 -19.30
CA PHE A 57 -29.87 7.17 -18.43
C PHE A 57 -30.72 8.31 -17.85
N ALA A 58 -31.96 8.01 -17.46
CA ALA A 58 -32.81 8.92 -16.70
C ALA A 58 -33.00 8.39 -15.28
N LEU A 59 -33.12 9.29 -14.30
CA LEU A 59 -33.39 8.88 -12.91
C LEU A 59 -34.77 8.21 -12.78
N SER A 60 -35.75 8.57 -13.62
CA SER A 60 -37.06 7.93 -13.68
C SER A 60 -37.00 6.44 -14.03
N ASP A 61 -35.94 6.02 -14.72
CA ASP A 61 -35.80 4.67 -15.27
C ASP A 61 -35.01 3.75 -14.32
N LEU A 62 -34.55 4.28 -13.18
CA LEU A 62 -33.84 3.51 -12.17
C LEU A 62 -34.82 2.80 -11.23
N PRO A 63 -34.43 1.63 -10.67
CA PRO A 63 -35.17 0.97 -9.61
C PRO A 63 -35.46 1.91 -8.43
N SER A 64 -36.62 1.73 -7.80
CA SER A 64 -37.08 2.61 -6.71
C SER A 64 -36.07 2.72 -5.56
N GLN A 65 -35.32 1.65 -5.29
CA GLN A 65 -34.25 1.63 -4.30
C GLN A 65 -33.10 2.59 -4.68
N LEU A 66 -32.70 2.61 -5.95
CA LEU A 66 -31.64 3.51 -6.43
C LEU A 66 -32.11 4.97 -6.47
N CYS A 67 -33.37 5.20 -6.85
CA CYS A 67 -34.00 6.52 -6.78
C CYS A 67 -34.04 7.05 -5.34
N LEU A 68 -34.38 6.19 -4.38
CA LEU A 68 -34.40 6.54 -2.96
C LEU A 68 -33.00 6.85 -2.43
N ILE A 69 -32.00 6.02 -2.75
CA ILE A 69 -30.59 6.30 -2.42
C ILE A 69 -30.15 7.64 -3.01
N HIS A 70 -30.45 7.90 -4.29
CA HIS A 70 -30.13 9.17 -4.96
C HIS A 70 -30.74 10.36 -4.23
N SER A 71 -32.04 10.29 -3.95
CA SER A 71 -32.79 11.35 -3.29
C SER A 71 -32.23 11.64 -1.90
N ILE A 72 -32.00 10.61 -1.09
CA ILE A 72 -31.45 10.77 0.26
C ILE A 72 -30.06 11.42 0.19
N LEU A 73 -29.13 10.87 -0.61
CA LEU A 73 -27.75 11.37 -0.66
C LEU A 73 -27.63 12.80 -1.21
N THR A 74 -28.55 13.20 -2.10
CA THR A 74 -28.58 14.56 -2.65
C THR A 74 -29.06 15.58 -1.61
N ASN A 75 -29.98 15.17 -0.73
CA ASN A 75 -30.59 16.05 0.27
C ASN A 75 -29.89 16.01 1.64
N LEU A 76 -28.86 15.18 1.83
CA LEU A 76 -28.14 15.05 3.11
C LEU A 76 -27.61 16.38 3.66
N GLU A 77 -27.23 17.34 2.82
CA GLU A 77 -26.67 18.62 3.29
C GLU A 77 -27.75 19.64 3.67
N MET A 78 -29.00 19.41 3.26
CA MET A 78 -30.12 20.31 3.54
C MET A 78 -30.79 20.02 4.87
N GLU A 79 -30.62 18.79 5.38
CA GLU A 79 -31.17 18.37 6.65
C GLU A 79 -30.42 19.07 7.80
N GLN A 80 -31.14 19.51 8.83
CA GLN A 80 -30.54 20.17 9.99
C GLN A 80 -30.61 19.30 11.24
N GLU A 81 -31.64 18.46 11.34
CA GLU A 81 -31.84 17.61 12.51
C GLU A 81 -30.89 16.41 12.50
N ALA A 82 -30.19 16.18 13.62
CA ALA A 82 -29.23 15.09 13.73
C ALA A 82 -29.90 13.70 13.62
N ASP A 83 -31.11 13.57 14.17
CA ASP A 83 -31.87 12.32 14.14
C ASP A 83 -32.36 11.99 12.73
N ALA A 84 -32.85 13.00 11.99
CA ALA A 84 -33.24 12.84 10.60
C ALA A 84 -32.05 12.37 9.74
N HIS A 85 -30.87 12.99 9.90
CA HIS A 85 -29.64 12.52 9.24
C HIS A 85 -29.31 11.05 9.58
N TYR A 86 -29.42 10.69 10.86
CA TYR A 86 -29.13 9.33 11.30
C TYR A 86 -30.08 8.31 10.65
N TYR A 87 -31.39 8.57 10.62
CA TYR A 87 -32.36 7.69 9.99
C TYR A 87 -32.20 7.64 8.46
N MET A 88 -31.94 8.77 7.81
CA MET A 88 -31.62 8.82 6.37
C MET A 88 -30.43 7.92 6.02
N LEU A 89 -29.32 8.04 6.77
CA LEU A 89 -28.14 7.20 6.55
C LEU A 89 -28.37 5.74 6.93
N THR A 90 -29.19 5.47 7.95
CA THR A 90 -29.61 4.11 8.30
C THR A 90 -30.39 3.46 7.16
N THR A 91 -31.30 4.19 6.51
CA THR A 91 -32.02 3.73 5.32
C THR A 91 -31.06 3.44 4.17
N VAL A 92 -30.12 4.35 3.87
CA VAL A 92 -29.11 4.11 2.82
C VAL A 92 -28.26 2.88 3.14
N LYS A 93 -27.80 2.74 4.38
CA LYS A 93 -27.06 1.55 4.84
C LYS A 93 -27.87 0.27 4.63
N PHE A 94 -29.15 0.26 5.00
CA PHE A 94 -30.02 -0.88 4.83
C PHE A 94 -30.18 -1.25 3.34
N LEU A 95 -30.50 -0.27 2.49
CA LEU A 95 -30.70 -0.48 1.05
C LEU A 95 -29.42 -0.98 0.35
N CYS A 96 -28.25 -0.45 0.73
CA CYS A 96 -26.99 -0.83 0.11
C CYS A 96 -26.47 -2.19 0.60
N LEU A 97 -26.50 -2.44 1.92
CA LEU A 97 -25.83 -3.59 2.52
C LEU A 97 -26.75 -4.81 2.72
N HIS A 98 -28.05 -4.61 2.89
CA HIS A 98 -29.01 -5.70 3.12
C HIS A 98 -29.85 -5.99 1.89
N CYS A 99 -30.25 -4.97 1.12
CA CYS A 99 -30.97 -5.16 -0.13
C CYS A 99 -30.04 -5.24 -1.36
N GLU A 100 -28.73 -5.08 -1.15
CA GLU A 100 -27.70 -5.18 -2.20
C GLU A 100 -27.95 -4.24 -3.40
N SER A 101 -28.65 -3.12 -3.18
CA SER A 101 -29.18 -2.29 -4.28
C SER A 101 -28.07 -1.79 -5.21
N LEU A 102 -26.94 -1.35 -4.67
CA LEU A 102 -25.79 -0.89 -5.46
C LEU A 102 -25.03 -2.05 -6.12
N LEU A 103 -25.01 -3.23 -5.49
CA LEU A 103 -24.38 -4.42 -6.06
C LEU A 103 -25.16 -4.91 -7.28
N ASN A 104 -26.49 -4.93 -7.20
CA ASN A 104 -27.39 -5.28 -8.29
C ASN A 104 -27.28 -4.28 -9.46
N ALA A 105 -27.05 -3.00 -9.17
CA ALA A 105 -26.84 -1.96 -10.17
C ALA A 105 -25.55 -2.13 -11.01
N ARG A 106 -24.60 -2.98 -10.57
CA ARG A 106 -23.29 -3.16 -11.22
C ARG A 106 -23.36 -3.53 -12.70
N ARG A 107 -24.39 -4.30 -13.09
CA ARG A 107 -24.57 -4.78 -14.47
C ARG A 107 -25.55 -3.90 -15.24
N GLU A 108 -26.78 -3.79 -14.76
CA GLU A 108 -27.89 -3.17 -15.49
C GLU A 108 -27.86 -1.64 -15.47
N HIS A 109 -27.31 -1.04 -14.41
CA HIS A 109 -27.27 0.41 -14.22
C HIS A 109 -25.84 0.92 -13.97
N ARG A 110 -24.86 0.31 -14.64
CA ARG A 110 -23.42 0.60 -14.45
C ARG A 110 -23.09 2.08 -14.60
N GLY A 111 -23.67 2.75 -15.61
CA GLY A 111 -23.44 4.17 -15.84
C GLY A 111 -23.89 5.06 -14.68
N TYR A 112 -25.04 4.75 -14.08
CA TYR A 112 -25.50 5.44 -12.87
C TYR A 112 -24.60 5.13 -11.67
N LEU A 113 -24.21 3.86 -11.49
CA LEU A 113 -23.37 3.47 -10.35
C LEU A 113 -22.02 4.20 -10.36
N ILE A 114 -21.34 4.26 -11.52
CA ILE A 114 -20.08 4.99 -11.67
C ILE A 114 -20.29 6.49 -11.39
N TRP A 115 -21.33 7.08 -11.96
CA TRP A 115 -21.64 8.49 -11.72
C TRP A 115 -21.93 8.75 -10.23
N ALA A 116 -22.68 7.87 -9.57
CA ALA A 116 -22.99 7.97 -8.15
C ALA A 116 -21.73 7.82 -7.30
N GLN A 117 -20.80 6.92 -7.65
CA GLN A 117 -19.50 6.80 -6.98
C GLN A 117 -18.73 8.13 -6.99
N GLU A 118 -18.71 8.78 -8.15
CA GLU A 118 -17.95 10.01 -8.37
C GLU A 118 -18.56 11.26 -7.73
N ASN A 119 -19.87 11.29 -7.51
CA ASN A 119 -20.59 12.53 -7.15
C ASN A 119 -21.38 12.45 -5.83
N LEU A 120 -21.89 11.27 -5.45
CA LEU A 120 -22.82 11.11 -4.33
C LEU A 120 -22.37 10.16 -3.24
N LEU A 121 -21.59 9.12 -3.57
CA LEU A 121 -21.18 8.10 -2.62
C LEU A 121 -19.88 8.51 -1.95
N ILE A 122 -18.72 8.04 -2.42
CA ILE A 122 -17.45 8.19 -1.71
C ILE A 122 -17.13 9.63 -1.31
N PRO A 123 -17.29 10.66 -2.17
CA PRO A 123 -17.02 12.05 -1.78
C PRO A 123 -17.89 12.54 -0.62
N LYS A 124 -19.21 12.32 -0.67
CA LYS A 124 -20.12 12.76 0.41
C LYS A 124 -19.98 11.91 1.66
N LEU A 125 -19.84 10.59 1.51
CA LEU A 125 -19.61 9.70 2.64
C LEU A 125 -18.30 10.06 3.37
N TRP A 126 -17.25 10.40 2.64
CA TRP A 126 -16.00 10.86 3.24
C TRP A 126 -16.16 12.13 4.09
N THR A 127 -16.96 13.10 3.64
CA THR A 127 -17.15 14.36 4.39
C THR A 127 -17.94 14.18 5.69
N LEU A 128 -18.78 13.13 5.77
CA LEU A 128 -19.57 12.78 6.96
C LEU A 128 -18.76 12.12 8.08
N LEU A 129 -17.52 11.70 7.82
CA LEU A 129 -16.63 11.18 8.86
C LEU A 129 -16.16 12.34 9.76
N ARG A 130 -16.91 12.64 10.82
CA ARG A 130 -16.59 13.75 11.74
C ARG A 130 -16.61 13.29 13.19
N SER A 131 -15.71 13.84 14.01
CA SER A 131 -15.59 13.41 15.42
C SER A 131 -16.76 13.90 16.27
N ASP A 132 -17.32 15.07 15.93
CA ASP A 132 -18.50 15.65 16.60
C ASP A 132 -19.80 14.88 16.33
N ARG A 133 -19.81 13.99 15.33
CA ARG A 133 -20.95 13.13 14.97
C ARG A 133 -20.51 11.69 14.74
N SER A 134 -19.77 11.11 15.69
CA SER A 134 -19.19 9.75 15.59
C SER A 134 -20.24 8.66 15.31
N GLN A 135 -21.46 8.80 15.80
CA GLN A 135 -22.57 7.87 15.51
C GLN A 135 -22.90 7.79 14.01
N LEU A 136 -22.79 8.90 13.27
CA LEU A 136 -22.95 8.89 11.81
C LEU A 136 -21.77 8.19 11.14
N ALA A 137 -20.55 8.39 11.67
CA ALA A 137 -19.35 7.70 11.16
C ALA A 137 -19.50 6.18 11.26
N GLU A 138 -20.08 5.64 12.33
CA GLU A 138 -20.34 4.18 12.47
C GLU A 138 -21.30 3.63 11.39
N LEU A 139 -22.22 4.44 10.88
CA LEU A 139 -23.10 4.06 9.76
C LEU A 139 -22.39 4.18 8.41
N VAL A 140 -21.57 5.22 8.25
CA VAL A 140 -20.90 5.60 7.01
C VAL A 140 -19.71 4.71 6.69
N ILE A 141 -18.96 4.24 7.69
CA ILE A 141 -17.76 3.43 7.46
C ILE A 141 -18.07 2.13 6.69
N PRO A 142 -19.07 1.30 7.09
CA PRO A 142 -19.48 0.13 6.30
C PRO A 142 -19.92 0.48 4.87
N LEU A 143 -20.57 1.63 4.67
CA LEU A 143 -20.96 2.11 3.35
C LEU A 143 -19.74 2.47 2.49
N ILE A 144 -18.74 3.15 3.05
CA ILE A 144 -17.47 3.45 2.35
C ILE A 144 -16.78 2.14 1.95
N MET A 145 -16.66 1.19 2.87
CA MET A 145 -16.03 -0.10 2.58
C MET A 145 -16.76 -0.86 1.47
N HIS A 146 -18.09 -0.87 1.49
CA HIS A 146 -18.89 -1.45 0.41
C HIS A 146 -18.66 -0.70 -0.92
N CYS A 147 -18.70 0.63 -0.91
CA CYS A 147 -18.49 1.44 -2.11
C CYS A 147 -17.11 1.20 -2.73
N ILE A 148 -16.05 1.03 -1.93
CA ILE A 148 -14.69 0.70 -2.41
C ILE A 148 -14.68 -0.59 -3.26
N THR A 149 -15.54 -1.57 -2.94
CA THR A 149 -15.59 -2.86 -3.66
C THR A 149 -16.38 -2.82 -4.97
N LEU A 150 -17.08 -1.72 -5.26
CA LEU A 150 -17.88 -1.54 -6.46
C LEU A 150 -17.06 -0.87 -7.59
N PRO A 151 -17.50 -0.95 -8.87
CA PRO A 151 -16.80 -0.31 -9.98
C PRO A 151 -16.54 1.18 -9.73
N SER A 152 -15.32 1.62 -10.06
CA SER A 152 -14.81 3.00 -9.83
C SER A 152 -14.72 3.44 -8.36
N GLY A 153 -15.11 2.58 -7.40
CA GLY A 153 -15.11 2.91 -5.98
C GLY A 153 -13.71 3.10 -5.39
N GLU A 154 -12.86 2.09 -5.50
CA GLU A 154 -11.46 2.17 -5.04
C GLU A 154 -10.68 3.33 -5.66
N GLU A 155 -10.89 3.62 -6.95
CA GLU A 155 -10.28 4.75 -7.64
C GLU A 155 -10.77 6.08 -7.07
N MET A 156 -12.09 6.24 -6.88
CA MET A 156 -12.65 7.45 -6.30
C MET A 156 -12.20 7.65 -4.86
N PHE A 157 -12.10 6.58 -4.06
CA PHE A 157 -11.57 6.64 -2.70
C PHE A 157 -10.14 7.18 -2.69
N TRP A 158 -9.26 6.62 -3.52
CA TRP A 158 -7.90 7.12 -3.67
C TRP A 158 -7.86 8.57 -4.11
N LYS A 159 -8.70 8.96 -5.07
CA LYS A 159 -8.76 10.33 -5.55
C LYS A 159 -9.15 11.31 -4.44
N VAL A 160 -10.20 11.01 -3.66
CA VAL A 160 -10.63 11.85 -2.53
C VAL A 160 -9.54 11.96 -1.48
N VAL A 161 -8.99 10.83 -1.03
CA VAL A 161 -7.93 10.79 0.00
C VAL A 161 -6.71 11.58 -0.47
N ASN A 162 -6.17 11.27 -1.66
CA ASN A 162 -4.98 11.95 -2.16
C ASN A 162 -5.20 13.45 -2.29
N THR A 163 -6.29 13.87 -2.93
CA THR A 163 -6.60 15.30 -3.13
C THR A 163 -6.57 16.05 -1.81
N GLN A 164 -7.24 15.51 -0.78
CA GLN A 164 -7.35 16.21 0.50
C GLN A 164 -6.03 16.23 1.28
N PHE A 165 -5.26 15.14 1.28
CA PHE A 165 -3.95 15.09 1.94
C PHE A 165 -2.88 15.91 1.20
N THR A 166 -3.05 16.17 -0.10
CA THR A 166 -2.14 17.01 -0.91
C THR A 166 -2.59 18.47 -1.03
N ASP A 167 -3.69 18.84 -0.37
CA ASP A 167 -4.23 20.20 -0.49
C ASP A 167 -3.25 21.23 0.06
N GLN A 168 -3.18 22.39 -0.58
CA GLN A 168 -2.33 23.51 -0.15
C GLN A 168 -2.82 24.07 1.19
N ARG A 169 -4.14 24.08 1.39
CA ARG A 169 -4.78 24.53 2.63
C ARG A 169 -4.56 23.50 3.72
N TRP A 170 -3.95 23.91 4.82
CA TRP A 170 -3.63 23.00 5.92
C TRP A 170 -4.89 22.52 6.65
N GLU A 171 -5.98 23.31 6.60
CA GLU A 171 -7.28 22.97 7.17
C GLU A 171 -7.88 21.72 6.51
N GLU A 172 -7.74 21.61 5.19
CA GLU A 172 -8.19 20.42 4.45
C GLU A 172 -7.37 19.19 4.84
N ARG A 173 -6.04 19.34 4.96
CA ARG A 173 -5.17 18.26 5.43
C ARG A 173 -5.47 17.86 6.87
N PHE A 174 -5.77 18.82 7.74
CA PHE A 174 -6.19 18.58 9.12
C PHE A 174 -7.46 17.73 9.18
N LEU A 175 -8.49 18.12 8.41
CA LEU A 175 -9.73 17.36 8.29
C LEU A 175 -9.49 15.95 7.69
N ALA A 176 -8.56 15.83 6.74
CA ALA A 176 -8.20 14.52 6.18
C ALA A 176 -7.63 13.59 7.26
N VAL A 177 -6.74 14.09 8.13
CA VAL A 177 -6.20 13.34 9.27
C VAL A 177 -7.31 12.90 10.22
N GLU A 178 -8.24 13.78 10.55
CA GLU A 178 -9.38 13.46 11.43
C GLU A 178 -10.28 12.35 10.83
N ARG A 179 -10.66 12.49 9.56
CA ARG A 179 -11.47 11.52 8.81
C ARG A 179 -10.80 10.16 8.74
N SER A 180 -9.52 10.14 8.40
CA SER A 180 -8.70 8.92 8.37
C SER A 180 -8.62 8.26 9.74
N ASN A 181 -8.45 9.05 10.81
CA ASN A 181 -8.42 8.53 12.17
C ASN A 181 -9.74 7.85 12.52
N LEU A 182 -10.89 8.49 12.28
CA LEU A 182 -12.20 7.90 12.56
C LEU A 182 -12.46 6.64 11.74
N LEU A 183 -12.14 6.68 10.44
CA LEU A 183 -12.27 5.53 9.54
C LEU A 183 -11.50 4.32 10.07
N LEU A 184 -10.24 4.52 10.47
CA LEU A 184 -9.38 3.42 10.95
C LEU A 184 -9.70 2.99 12.39
N HIS A 185 -10.09 3.93 13.24
CA HIS A 185 -10.43 3.66 14.64
C HIS A 185 -11.70 2.81 14.75
N LEU A 186 -12.73 3.12 13.95
CA LEU A 186 -14.04 2.47 14.01
C LEU A 186 -14.24 1.39 12.92
N ALA A 187 -13.25 1.15 12.06
CA ALA A 187 -13.32 0.09 11.05
C ALA A 187 -13.44 -1.30 11.69
N ASN A 188 -14.44 -2.07 11.26
CA ASN A 188 -14.50 -3.49 11.59
C ASN A 188 -13.40 -4.24 10.84
N ALA A 189 -12.59 -5.02 11.57
CA ALA A 189 -11.50 -5.78 11.00
C ALA A 189 -11.96 -6.88 10.02
N SER A 190 -13.17 -7.45 10.19
CA SER A 190 -13.62 -8.59 9.39
C SER A 190 -13.70 -8.31 7.88
N PRO A 191 -14.38 -7.25 7.40
CA PRO A 191 -14.36 -6.86 5.98
C PRO A 191 -12.97 -6.53 5.44
N VAL A 192 -12.11 -5.94 6.25
CA VAL A 192 -10.74 -5.59 5.83
C VAL A 192 -9.91 -6.86 5.69
N ASN A 193 -10.01 -7.80 6.63
CA ASN A 193 -9.25 -9.04 6.61
C ASN A 193 -9.62 -9.95 5.43
N SER A 194 -10.87 -9.92 4.98
CA SER A 194 -11.37 -10.78 3.91
C SER A 194 -11.19 -10.21 2.50
N ASN A 195 -10.93 -8.90 2.34
CA ASN A 195 -10.96 -8.25 1.04
C ASN A 195 -9.68 -7.46 0.73
N LYS A 196 -8.88 -7.97 -0.23
CA LYS A 196 -7.63 -7.35 -0.68
C LYS A 196 -7.83 -5.93 -1.25
N VAL A 197 -8.94 -5.67 -1.96
CA VAL A 197 -9.25 -4.35 -2.54
C VAL A 197 -9.45 -3.32 -1.44
N ILE A 198 -10.13 -3.68 -0.35
CA ILE A 198 -10.28 -2.81 0.82
C ILE A 198 -8.91 -2.58 1.48
N GLN A 199 -8.10 -3.63 1.65
CA GLN A 199 -6.78 -3.51 2.27
C GLN A 199 -5.86 -2.56 1.49
N THR A 200 -5.72 -2.76 0.17
CA THR A 200 -4.90 -1.90 -0.68
C THR A 200 -5.49 -0.50 -0.80
N SER A 201 -6.82 -0.35 -0.73
CA SER A 201 -7.47 0.97 -0.70
C SER A 201 -7.15 1.77 0.55
N LEU A 202 -7.32 1.15 1.71
CA LEU A 202 -7.01 1.79 2.99
C LEU A 202 -5.51 2.02 3.19
N SER A 203 -4.64 1.25 2.53
CA SER A 203 -3.19 1.47 2.59
C SER A 203 -2.77 2.89 2.21
N CYS A 204 -3.46 3.50 1.23
CA CYS A 204 -3.24 4.88 0.80
C CYS A 204 -3.56 5.86 1.93
N CYS A 205 -4.73 5.68 2.57
CA CYS A 205 -5.17 6.45 3.72
C CYS A 205 -4.20 6.32 4.91
N VAL A 206 -3.77 5.09 5.23
CA VAL A 206 -2.81 4.81 6.31
C VAL A 206 -1.44 5.44 6.02
N ALA A 207 -0.94 5.30 4.79
CA ALA A 207 0.35 5.86 4.38
C ALA A 207 0.37 7.39 4.47
N HIS A 208 -0.74 8.05 4.13
CA HIS A 208 -0.90 9.49 4.28
C HIS A 208 -0.98 9.92 5.76
N LEU A 209 -1.82 9.26 6.56
CA LEU A 209 -1.93 9.55 7.99
C LEU A 209 -0.57 9.48 8.71
N ILE A 210 0.23 8.44 8.44
CA ILE A 210 1.58 8.31 9.01
C ILE A 210 2.51 9.40 8.47
N ALA A 211 2.42 9.76 7.20
CA ALA A 211 3.21 10.83 6.61
C ALA A 211 2.92 12.18 7.27
N SER A 212 1.66 12.44 7.62
CA SER A 212 1.20 13.71 8.18
C SER A 212 1.84 14.06 9.52
N VAL A 213 2.47 13.11 10.24
CA VAL A 213 3.30 13.42 11.42
C VAL A 213 4.45 14.37 11.09
N ASP A 214 4.92 14.37 9.84
CA ASP A 214 5.95 15.25 9.32
C ASP A 214 5.36 16.42 8.48
N ASP A 215 4.07 16.75 8.63
CA ASP A 215 3.44 17.86 7.89
C ASP A 215 4.11 19.21 8.24
N PRO A 216 4.30 20.12 7.26
CA PRO A 216 4.87 21.44 7.53
C PRO A 216 4.04 22.28 8.51
N ASN A 217 2.73 22.04 8.61
CA ASN A 217 1.88 22.69 9.58
C ASN A 217 1.86 21.88 10.89
N VAL A 218 2.18 22.56 11.99
CA VAL A 218 2.30 21.95 13.32
C VAL A 218 0.97 21.36 13.82
N ALA A 219 -0.17 21.98 13.53
CA ALA A 219 -1.47 21.49 13.96
C ALA A 219 -1.82 20.16 13.26
N VAL A 220 -1.55 20.05 11.96
CA VAL A 220 -1.73 18.80 11.20
C VAL A 220 -0.80 17.71 11.74
N ALA A 221 0.47 18.04 11.96
CA ALA A 221 1.46 17.11 12.49
C ALA A 221 1.12 16.59 13.90
N GLN A 222 0.71 17.49 14.79
CA GLN A 222 0.29 17.13 16.15
C GLN A 222 -0.97 16.27 16.13
N GLN A 223 -1.97 16.63 15.32
CA GLN A 223 -3.20 15.85 15.19
C GLN A 223 -2.89 14.42 14.71
N ALA A 224 -2.07 14.27 13.66
CA ALA A 224 -1.70 12.96 13.14
C ALA A 224 -0.93 12.13 14.18
N LEU A 225 0.02 12.75 14.89
CA LEU A 225 0.79 12.10 15.95
C LEU A 225 -0.11 11.59 17.08
N LEU A 226 -1.01 12.44 17.59
CA LEU A 226 -1.92 12.09 18.67
C LEU A 226 -2.93 11.03 18.25
N SER A 227 -3.48 11.13 17.03
CA SER A 227 -4.37 10.12 16.47
C SER A 227 -3.71 8.74 16.42
N ILE A 228 -2.46 8.65 15.96
CA ILE A 228 -1.72 7.38 15.91
C ILE A 228 -1.39 6.85 17.31
N GLN A 229 -0.98 7.72 18.24
CA GLN A 229 -0.63 7.33 19.61
C GLN A 229 -1.79 6.72 20.40
N HIS A 230 -3.02 7.17 20.15
CA HIS A 230 -4.23 6.69 20.83
C HIS A 230 -5.00 5.63 20.02
N MET A 231 -4.44 5.18 18.90
CA MET A 231 -5.07 4.17 18.07
C MET A 231 -5.13 2.81 18.80
N PRO A 232 -6.28 2.13 18.88
CA PRO A 232 -6.39 0.82 19.51
C PRO A 232 -5.48 -0.21 18.85
N SER A 233 -4.93 -1.15 19.62
CA SER A 233 -4.05 -2.21 19.09
C SER A 233 -4.72 -3.04 17.98
N ALA A 234 -6.04 -3.21 18.02
CA ALA A 234 -6.78 -3.87 16.94
C ALA A 234 -6.74 -3.06 15.62
N SER A 235 -6.97 -1.74 15.69
CA SER A 235 -6.88 -0.83 14.55
C SER A 235 -5.46 -0.72 14.01
N LEU A 236 -4.44 -0.73 14.89
CA LEU A 236 -3.03 -0.78 14.47
C LEU A 236 -2.71 -2.05 13.67
N LYS A 237 -3.24 -3.21 14.07
CA LYS A 237 -3.11 -4.46 13.30
C LYS A 237 -3.74 -4.34 11.92
N VAL A 238 -4.92 -3.70 11.81
CA VAL A 238 -5.57 -3.43 10.53
C VAL A 238 -4.72 -2.48 9.66
N MET A 239 -4.17 -1.42 10.25
CA MET A 239 -3.27 -0.49 9.55
C MET A 239 -2.04 -1.21 8.99
N CYS A 240 -1.40 -2.07 9.79
CA CYS A 240 -0.27 -2.90 9.37
C CYS A 240 -0.67 -3.84 8.23
N LEU A 241 -1.81 -4.54 8.35
CA LEU A 241 -2.32 -5.41 7.30
C LEU A 241 -2.53 -4.65 5.98
N CYS A 242 -3.10 -3.45 6.00
CA CYS A 242 -3.29 -2.62 4.81
C CYS A 242 -1.95 -2.24 4.16
N LEU A 243 -0.97 -1.80 4.96
CA LEU A 243 0.36 -1.45 4.49
C LEU A 243 1.07 -2.66 3.86
N GLU A 244 1.10 -3.80 4.55
CA GLU A 244 1.65 -5.04 4.03
C GLU A 244 0.95 -5.47 2.74
N SER A 245 -0.37 -5.34 2.69
CA SER A 245 -1.15 -5.69 1.53
C SER A 245 -0.73 -4.91 0.28
N GLN A 246 -0.42 -3.61 0.44
CA GLN A 246 0.07 -2.76 -0.64
C GLN A 246 1.53 -3.03 -0.99
N PHE A 247 2.37 -3.36 0.00
CA PHE A 247 3.74 -3.83 -0.25
C PHE A 247 3.74 -5.02 -1.21
N ASP A 248 2.86 -5.99 -0.94
CA ASP A 248 2.74 -7.23 -1.72
C ASP A 248 2.05 -7.01 -3.09
N SER A 249 1.46 -5.84 -3.33
CA SER A 249 0.67 -5.58 -4.56
C SER A 249 1.35 -4.61 -5.52
N SER A 250 2.32 -3.83 -5.04
CA SER A 250 2.94 -2.76 -5.82
C SER A 250 4.42 -2.61 -5.49
N ILE A 251 5.28 -3.11 -6.38
CA ILE A 251 6.75 -3.01 -6.27
C ILE A 251 7.19 -1.54 -6.06
N LEU A 252 6.56 -0.61 -6.78
CA LEU A 252 6.88 0.82 -6.72
C LEU A 252 6.63 1.44 -5.34
N ASP A 253 5.69 0.90 -4.57
CA ASP A 253 5.33 1.45 -3.26
C ASP A 253 6.15 0.85 -2.11
N ARG A 254 6.86 -0.28 -2.33
CA ARG A 254 7.57 -1.00 -1.25
C ARG A 254 8.48 -0.10 -0.40
N ALA A 255 9.28 0.76 -1.04
CA ALA A 255 10.15 1.68 -0.32
C ALA A 255 9.38 2.70 0.54
N LEU A 256 8.25 3.20 0.03
CA LEU A 256 7.35 4.08 0.77
C LEU A 256 6.73 3.33 1.95
N ILE A 257 6.21 2.13 1.73
CA ILE A 257 5.57 1.33 2.78
C ILE A 257 6.53 1.01 3.92
N ILE A 258 7.75 0.52 3.63
CA ILE A 258 8.76 0.23 4.66
C ILE A 258 9.14 1.48 5.44
N THR A 259 9.20 2.63 4.77
CA THR A 259 9.43 3.93 5.42
C THR A 259 8.30 4.28 6.39
N ARG A 260 7.04 4.08 5.99
CA ARG A 260 5.87 4.33 6.85
C ARG A 260 5.82 3.39 8.04
N ILE A 261 6.08 2.10 7.84
CA ILE A 261 6.18 1.13 8.95
C ILE A 261 7.30 1.54 9.92
N LYS A 262 8.45 1.98 9.40
CA LYS A 262 9.54 2.49 10.23
C LYS A 262 9.14 3.72 11.05
N GLN A 263 8.45 4.68 10.44
CA GLN A 263 7.90 5.85 11.16
C GLN A 263 6.91 5.42 12.24
N LEU A 264 5.98 4.51 11.92
CA LEU A 264 5.00 3.97 12.87
C LEU A 264 5.67 3.32 14.08
N THR A 265 6.71 2.50 13.88
CA THR A 265 7.48 1.88 14.98
C THR A 265 8.27 2.90 15.82
N SER A 266 8.52 4.09 15.27
CA SER A 266 9.14 5.20 16.00
C SER A 266 8.13 5.97 16.84
N ILE A 267 6.91 6.14 16.33
CA ILE A 267 5.79 6.79 17.02
C ILE A 267 5.29 5.92 18.18
N LEU A 268 5.26 4.60 17.97
CA LEU A 268 4.73 3.61 18.92
C LEU A 268 5.84 2.64 19.37
N PRO A 269 6.79 3.07 20.22
CA PRO A 269 7.92 2.24 20.60
C PRO A 269 7.55 1.01 21.44
N ASP A 270 6.42 1.06 22.16
CA ASP A 270 5.96 0.01 23.07
C ASP A 270 4.95 -0.97 22.44
N GLN A 271 4.49 -0.69 21.21
CA GLN A 271 3.59 -1.59 20.48
C GLN A 271 4.39 -2.57 19.62
N GLU A 272 3.96 -3.82 19.58
CA GLU A 272 4.54 -4.86 18.72
C GLU A 272 4.02 -4.71 17.28
N ILE A 273 4.55 -3.70 16.57
CA ILE A 273 4.19 -3.42 15.16
C ILE A 273 4.84 -4.41 14.19
N LEU A 274 6.04 -4.90 14.53
CA LEU A 274 6.83 -5.79 13.69
C LEU A 274 6.91 -7.17 14.32
N THR A 275 6.83 -8.20 13.49
CA THR A 275 6.93 -9.60 13.91
C THR A 275 8.05 -10.32 13.16
N TRP A 276 8.44 -11.50 13.61
CA TRP A 276 9.39 -12.33 12.87
C TRP A 276 8.80 -12.77 11.51
N GLU A 277 7.50 -13.03 11.45
CA GLU A 277 6.78 -13.42 10.24
C GLU A 277 6.83 -12.35 9.16
N PHE A 278 6.69 -11.07 9.55
CA PHE A 278 6.83 -9.94 8.64
C PHE A 278 8.15 -10.02 7.85
N PHE A 279 9.28 -10.20 8.55
CA PHE A 279 10.59 -10.26 7.92
C PHE A 279 10.79 -11.54 7.09
N ILE A 280 10.29 -12.69 7.55
CA ILE A 280 10.38 -13.95 6.79
C ILE A 280 9.69 -13.76 5.44
N GLN A 281 8.46 -13.26 5.46
CA GLN A 281 7.68 -13.04 4.25
C GLN A 281 8.37 -12.05 3.31
N ARG A 282 8.88 -10.92 3.84
CA ARG A 282 9.54 -9.91 3.00
C ARG A 282 10.83 -10.43 2.35
N PHE A 283 11.66 -11.19 3.08
CA PHE A 283 12.87 -11.75 2.49
C PHE A 283 12.56 -12.86 1.49
N GLU A 284 11.56 -13.70 1.77
CA GLU A 284 11.11 -14.75 0.84
C GLU A 284 10.61 -14.18 -0.49
N GLU A 285 9.74 -13.17 -0.43
CA GLU A 285 9.17 -12.52 -1.62
C GLU A 285 10.26 -11.92 -2.50
N LEU A 286 11.16 -11.12 -1.92
CA LEU A 286 12.27 -10.50 -2.65
C LEU A 286 13.25 -11.53 -3.23
N ALA A 287 13.49 -12.65 -2.53
CA ALA A 287 14.36 -13.72 -3.02
C ALA A 287 13.74 -14.48 -4.20
N ILE A 288 12.42 -14.72 -4.17
CA ILE A 288 11.70 -15.37 -5.28
C ILE A 288 11.70 -14.46 -6.50
N GLU A 289 11.36 -13.18 -6.33
CA GLU A 289 11.24 -12.22 -7.43
C GLU A 289 12.59 -11.92 -8.09
N SER A 290 13.65 -11.78 -7.30
CA SER A 290 15.01 -11.61 -7.84
C SER A 290 15.40 -12.78 -8.76
N GLN A 291 15.05 -14.02 -8.41
CA GLN A 291 15.31 -15.18 -9.26
C GLN A 291 14.50 -15.18 -10.55
N LEU A 292 13.25 -14.73 -10.51
CA LEU A 292 12.39 -14.65 -11.70
C LEU A 292 12.88 -13.60 -12.69
N LEU A 293 13.27 -12.42 -12.20
CA LEU A 293 13.78 -11.32 -13.02
C LEU A 293 15.08 -11.67 -13.76
N LEU A 294 15.96 -12.46 -13.14
CA LEU A 294 17.24 -12.88 -13.72
C LEU A 294 17.12 -13.97 -14.78
N LYS A 295 16.10 -14.83 -14.70
CA LYS A 295 15.92 -15.99 -15.58
C LYS A 295 15.01 -15.68 -16.79
N ASN A 296 14.75 -14.41 -17.10
CA ASN A 296 13.81 -13.97 -18.15
C ASN A 296 12.44 -14.69 -18.09
N GLY A 297 12.00 -15.12 -16.90
CA GLY A 297 10.75 -15.86 -16.73
C GLY A 297 10.72 -17.32 -17.22
N GLU A 298 11.76 -17.83 -17.88
CA GLU A 298 11.73 -19.15 -18.56
C GLU A 298 11.92 -20.35 -17.62
N SER A 299 12.41 -20.12 -16.40
CA SER A 299 12.66 -21.20 -15.44
C SER A 299 11.44 -21.45 -14.54
N ASN A 300 10.96 -22.69 -14.55
CA ASN A 300 9.88 -23.16 -13.65
C ASN A 300 10.34 -23.41 -12.21
N PHE A 301 11.64 -23.29 -11.93
CA PHE A 301 12.21 -23.67 -10.65
C PHE A 301 12.91 -22.49 -9.95
N VAL A 302 12.36 -22.09 -8.82
CA VAL A 302 12.83 -21.01 -7.95
C VAL A 302 13.03 -21.58 -6.55
N HIS A 303 14.18 -21.34 -5.93
CA HIS A 303 14.39 -21.78 -4.55
C HIS A 303 13.75 -20.79 -3.59
N ASP A 304 12.75 -21.21 -2.82
CA ASP A 304 12.23 -20.39 -1.73
C ASP A 304 13.09 -20.55 -0.47
N LEU A 305 13.03 -19.58 0.43
CA LEU A 305 13.91 -19.59 1.60
C LEU A 305 13.42 -20.54 2.72
N SER A 306 12.17 -21.00 2.59
CA SER A 306 11.53 -21.99 3.47
C SER A 306 11.75 -23.45 3.04
N HIS A 307 12.37 -23.70 1.88
CA HIS A 307 12.52 -25.04 1.31
C HIS A 307 11.19 -25.77 1.18
N SER A 308 10.16 -25.04 0.73
CA SER A 308 8.86 -25.62 0.47
C SER A 308 8.96 -26.63 -0.67
N ASP A 309 8.18 -27.71 -0.58
CA ASP A 309 8.07 -28.67 -1.67
C ASP A 309 7.62 -27.93 -2.96
N PRO A 310 8.38 -28.02 -4.06
CA PRO A 310 8.04 -27.41 -5.34
C PRO A 310 6.67 -27.85 -5.88
N LEU A 311 6.19 -29.04 -5.49
CA LEU A 311 4.86 -29.54 -5.87
C LEU A 311 3.75 -29.06 -4.93
N SER A 312 4.10 -28.40 -3.82
CA SER A 312 3.09 -27.91 -2.88
C SER A 312 2.28 -26.76 -3.46
N GLU A 313 0.98 -26.77 -3.17
CA GLU A 313 0.08 -25.69 -3.57
C GLU A 313 0.52 -24.33 -2.99
N LEU A 314 1.09 -24.34 -1.79
CA LEU A 314 1.64 -23.14 -1.15
C LEU A 314 2.79 -22.53 -1.97
N TYR A 315 3.74 -23.35 -2.41
CA TYR A 315 4.85 -22.91 -3.26
C TYR A 315 4.35 -22.38 -4.60
N GLN A 316 3.46 -23.13 -5.27
CA GLN A 316 2.92 -22.73 -6.57
C GLN A 316 2.16 -21.40 -6.49
N ARG A 317 1.38 -21.17 -5.43
CA ARG A 317 0.70 -19.89 -5.17
C ARG A 317 1.67 -18.74 -4.92
N LYS A 318 2.81 -18.97 -4.23
CA LYS A 318 3.85 -17.94 -4.04
C LYS A 318 4.50 -17.58 -5.37
N LEU A 319 4.83 -18.58 -6.19
CA LEU A 319 5.49 -18.40 -7.48
C LEU A 319 4.58 -17.68 -8.49
N SER A 320 3.31 -18.08 -8.60
CA SER A 320 2.34 -17.44 -9.50
C SER A 320 2.09 -15.98 -9.11
N ARG A 321 1.97 -15.69 -7.81
CA ARG A 321 1.83 -14.33 -7.30
C ARG A 321 3.04 -13.46 -7.67
N ALA A 322 4.26 -13.95 -7.44
CA ALA A 322 5.47 -13.21 -7.76
C ALA A 322 5.56 -12.88 -9.26
N ARG A 323 5.23 -13.85 -10.14
CA ARG A 323 5.14 -13.61 -11.60
C ARG A 323 4.11 -12.54 -11.94
N GLN A 324 2.90 -12.65 -11.39
CA GLN A 324 1.82 -11.69 -11.64
C GLN A 324 2.18 -10.27 -11.20
N ILE A 325 2.88 -10.10 -10.06
CA ILE A 325 3.32 -8.78 -9.58
C ILE A 325 4.39 -8.19 -10.52
N ILE A 326 5.34 -9.00 -10.98
CA ILE A 326 6.39 -8.57 -11.90
C ILE A 326 5.78 -8.15 -13.25
N GLU A 327 4.92 -8.98 -13.82
CA GLU A 327 4.23 -8.73 -15.10
C GLU A 327 3.35 -7.47 -15.03
N ASN A 328 2.59 -7.31 -13.93
CA ASN A 328 1.68 -6.18 -13.76
C ASN A 328 2.34 -4.94 -13.14
N SER A 329 3.64 -4.94 -12.86
CA SER A 329 4.35 -3.88 -12.12
C SER A 329 4.12 -2.47 -12.69
N ASN A 330 4.03 -2.35 -14.02
CA ASN A 330 3.80 -1.08 -14.71
C ASN A 330 2.36 -0.56 -14.57
N ASN A 331 1.38 -1.46 -14.47
CA ASN A 331 -0.05 -1.13 -14.43
C ASN A 331 -0.63 -1.17 -13.01
N ALA A 332 0.06 -1.83 -12.08
CA ALA A 332 -0.36 -1.95 -10.69
C ALA A 332 -0.56 -0.58 -10.06
N ARG A 333 -1.69 -0.37 -9.36
CA ARG A 333 -1.97 0.91 -8.70
C ARG A 333 -0.88 1.21 -7.66
N SER A 334 -0.41 2.46 -7.62
CA SER A 334 0.72 2.88 -6.79
C SER A 334 0.48 4.24 -6.16
N ILE A 335 0.66 4.33 -4.85
CA ILE A 335 0.63 5.56 -4.07
C ILE A 335 1.73 6.49 -4.57
N VAL A 336 2.94 5.97 -4.76
CA VAL A 336 4.07 6.74 -5.30
C VAL A 336 3.72 7.34 -6.65
N ARG A 337 3.13 6.56 -7.57
CA ARG A 337 2.72 7.06 -8.90
C ARG A 337 1.69 8.19 -8.79
N THR A 338 0.69 8.06 -7.92
CA THR A 338 -0.31 9.11 -7.70
C THR A 338 0.32 10.40 -7.15
N LEU A 339 1.36 10.27 -6.34
CA LEU A 339 2.06 11.39 -5.69
C LEU A 339 3.14 12.06 -6.54
N GLN A 340 3.54 11.49 -7.69
CA GLN A 340 4.68 12.00 -8.48
C GLN A 340 4.54 13.45 -8.95
N ASN A 341 3.32 13.94 -9.18
CA ASN A 341 3.08 15.26 -9.75
C ASN A 341 2.54 16.30 -8.75
N ASN A 342 1.85 15.86 -7.69
CA ASN A 342 1.11 16.74 -6.77
C ASN A 342 1.44 16.48 -5.29
N SER A 343 2.59 15.89 -4.97
CA SER A 343 2.93 15.59 -3.58
C SER A 343 3.51 16.76 -2.81
N MET A 344 3.17 16.77 -1.52
CA MET A 344 3.89 17.55 -0.52
C MET A 344 5.22 16.88 -0.19
N TRP A 345 6.23 17.66 0.16
CA TRP A 345 7.59 17.17 0.39
C TRP A 345 7.63 15.98 1.38
N HIS A 346 6.94 16.08 2.51
CA HIS A 346 6.91 15.03 3.55
C HIS A 346 6.29 13.70 3.07
N GLN A 347 5.42 13.73 2.05
CA GLN A 347 4.74 12.54 1.54
C GLN A 347 5.67 11.62 0.74
N LEU A 348 6.74 12.14 0.12
CA LEU A 348 7.70 11.34 -0.63
C LEU A 348 9.15 11.46 -0.15
N SER A 349 9.48 12.43 0.70
CA SER A 349 10.88 12.82 1.04
C SER A 349 11.76 11.67 1.56
N THR A 350 11.19 10.61 2.12
CA THR A 350 11.93 9.46 2.63
C THR A 350 11.89 8.24 1.71
N ALA A 351 10.99 8.21 0.71
CA ALA A 351 10.85 7.13 -0.25
C ALA A 351 11.69 7.34 -1.53
N THR A 352 12.06 8.58 -1.87
CA THR A 352 12.80 8.90 -3.10
C THR A 352 14.31 8.67 -2.97
N PHE A 353 14.73 7.41 -2.91
CA PHE A 353 15.97 7.01 -3.59
C PHE A 353 15.55 6.54 -4.99
N ARG A 354 15.64 7.41 -6.00
CA ARG A 354 15.32 7.03 -7.39
C ARG A 354 16.40 6.07 -7.91
N PRO A 355 16.07 4.88 -8.45
CA PRO A 355 16.84 4.23 -9.49
C PRO A 355 16.35 4.78 -10.83
N SER A 356 16.94 5.88 -11.30
CA SER A 356 17.01 6.34 -12.71
C SER A 356 17.18 7.86 -12.74
N TRP A 357 18.35 8.27 -13.20
CA TRP A 357 18.79 9.65 -13.39
C TRP A 357 18.10 10.35 -14.57
N LYS A 358 17.25 9.65 -15.34
CA LYS A 358 16.67 10.18 -16.59
C LYS A 358 15.47 11.11 -16.39
N ILE A 359 14.73 11.02 -15.28
CA ILE A 359 13.51 11.85 -15.06
C ILE A 359 13.83 13.19 -14.37
N VAL A 360 14.98 13.33 -13.71
CA VAL A 360 15.38 14.59 -13.05
C VAL A 360 16.01 15.57 -14.04
N ALA A 361 16.40 15.13 -15.23
CA ALA A 361 16.99 15.98 -16.26
C ALA A 361 16.01 16.98 -16.89
N GLU A 362 14.69 16.78 -16.75
CA GLU A 362 13.66 17.63 -17.35
C GLU A 362 13.09 18.70 -16.39
N MET A 363 13.39 18.63 -15.10
CA MET A 363 12.98 19.66 -14.14
C MET A 363 14.08 20.70 -13.96
N LYS A 364 14.01 21.74 -14.79
CA LYS A 364 14.63 23.08 -14.70
C LYS A 364 15.97 23.15 -13.94
N TYR A 365 17.04 23.17 -14.74
CA TYR A 365 18.46 23.29 -14.39
C TYR A 365 18.91 24.58 -13.65
N GLY A 366 18.00 25.35 -13.04
CA GLY A 366 18.30 26.69 -12.51
C GLY A 366 18.50 26.81 -10.99
N GLU A 367 17.78 26.05 -10.17
CA GLU A 367 17.66 26.36 -8.73
C GLU A 367 18.44 25.44 -7.78
N VAL A 368 18.95 24.31 -8.26
CA VAL A 368 19.58 23.28 -7.39
C VAL A 368 21.06 23.60 -7.08
N LYS A 369 21.70 24.57 -7.74
CA LYS A 369 23.17 24.73 -7.68
C LYS A 369 23.73 25.52 -6.47
N ARG A 370 22.92 25.91 -5.47
CA ARG A 370 23.45 26.62 -4.28
C ARG A 370 23.35 25.91 -2.93
N ARG A 371 22.81 24.68 -2.82
CA ARG A 371 22.66 24.05 -1.49
C ARG A 371 22.78 22.52 -1.45
N THR A 372 23.82 21.87 -1.99
CA THR A 372 23.84 20.38 -1.89
C THR A 372 25.17 19.62 -1.82
N ASN A 373 26.35 20.22 -1.69
CA ASN A 373 27.59 19.40 -1.69
C ASN A 373 28.30 19.18 -0.35
N ALA A 374 27.95 19.91 0.72
CA ALA A 374 28.54 19.68 2.06
C ALA A 374 27.60 18.95 3.04
N VAL A 375 26.29 19.13 2.92
CA VAL A 375 25.31 18.69 3.95
C VAL A 375 24.83 17.24 3.75
N ASN A 376 24.85 16.73 2.51
CA ASN A 376 24.35 15.38 2.20
C ASN A 376 25.39 14.25 2.38
N SER A 377 26.68 14.57 2.37
CA SER A 377 27.77 13.61 2.63
C SER A 377 27.90 13.28 4.12
N GLY A 378 27.80 14.29 4.99
CA GLY A 378 27.87 14.11 6.45
C GLY A 378 26.70 13.33 7.02
N LYS A 379 25.46 13.65 6.63
CA LYS A 379 24.25 12.99 7.14
C LYS A 379 24.14 11.50 6.74
N LYS A 380 24.73 11.09 5.61
CA LYS A 380 24.77 9.68 5.18
C LYS A 380 25.80 8.87 5.98
N LYS A 381 27.01 9.41 6.16
CA LYS A 381 28.05 8.78 7.00
C LYS A 381 27.60 8.66 8.45
N ILE A 382 26.96 9.70 9.00
CA ILE A 382 26.44 9.69 10.37
C ILE A 382 25.27 8.70 10.52
N ARG A 383 24.32 8.64 9.57
CA ARG A 383 23.25 7.63 9.62
C ARG A 383 23.77 6.21 9.50
N HIS A 384 24.76 5.96 8.64
CA HIS A 384 25.39 4.65 8.51
C HIS A 384 26.17 4.28 9.78
N LEU A 385 26.93 5.21 10.36
CA LEU A 385 27.60 5.02 11.66
C LEU A 385 26.61 4.78 12.79
N VAL A 386 25.53 5.55 12.88
CA VAL A 386 24.48 5.39 13.89
C VAL A 386 23.75 4.06 13.70
N THR A 387 23.55 3.61 12.47
CA THR A 387 22.98 2.29 12.18
C THR A 387 23.94 1.20 12.62
N ILE A 388 25.23 1.29 12.26
CA ILE A 388 26.27 0.35 12.70
C ILE A 388 26.41 0.34 14.23
N ILE A 389 26.38 1.50 14.88
CA ILE A 389 26.43 1.60 16.35
C ILE A 389 25.18 0.98 16.96
N LYS A 390 23.99 1.24 16.39
CA LYS A 390 22.72 0.61 16.82
C LYS A 390 22.77 -0.92 16.65
N VAL A 391 23.27 -1.42 15.52
CA VAL A 391 23.56 -2.85 15.28
C VAL A 391 24.48 -3.39 16.37
N LEU A 392 25.60 -2.71 16.65
CA LEU A 392 26.58 -3.09 17.66
C LEU A 392 26.00 -3.11 19.09
N THR A 393 25.11 -2.17 19.43
CA THR A 393 24.40 -2.16 20.73
C THR A 393 23.31 -3.22 20.83
N ALA A 394 22.52 -3.45 19.77
CA ALA A 394 21.58 -4.58 19.70
C ALA A 394 22.31 -5.91 19.91
N TRP A 395 23.48 -6.03 19.30
CA TRP A 395 24.34 -7.20 19.34
C TRP A 395 24.87 -7.56 20.72
N LYS A 396 25.01 -6.60 21.64
CA LYS A 396 25.50 -6.86 22.99
C LYS A 396 24.42 -7.38 23.95
N ILE A 397 23.13 -7.19 23.62
CA ILE A 397 22.03 -7.39 24.56
C ILE A 397 21.50 -8.84 24.55
N THR A 398 21.79 -9.64 23.52
CA THR A 398 21.19 -10.98 23.34
C THR A 398 22.17 -12.12 23.61
N LYS A 399 22.11 -12.75 24.81
CA LYS A 399 22.98 -13.88 25.20
C LYS A 399 22.85 -15.14 24.33
N HIS A 400 21.77 -15.29 23.54
CA HIS A 400 21.58 -16.40 22.61
C HIS A 400 22.37 -16.27 21.29
N LEU A 401 23.07 -15.13 21.08
CA LEU A 401 23.87 -14.82 19.90
C LEU A 401 25.39 -15.11 20.09
N GLN A 402 25.82 -16.02 20.97
CA GLN A 402 27.26 -16.36 21.09
C GLN A 402 27.88 -16.91 19.78
N SER A 403 27.07 -17.55 18.93
CA SER A 403 27.47 -17.90 17.56
C SER A 403 27.68 -16.65 16.68
N PHE A 404 26.90 -15.59 16.93
CA PHE A 404 26.92 -14.34 16.18
C PHE A 404 28.02 -13.34 16.59
N THR A 405 28.50 -13.32 17.83
CA THR A 405 29.66 -12.50 18.24
C THR A 405 30.94 -12.85 17.46
N ASN A 406 31.04 -14.10 16.97
CA ASN A 406 32.13 -14.55 16.12
C ASN A 406 32.08 -13.94 14.70
N VAL A 407 30.87 -13.64 14.20
CA VAL A 407 30.60 -12.99 12.90
C VAL A 407 31.18 -11.59 12.87
N VAL A 408 30.93 -10.83 13.94
CA VAL A 408 31.31 -9.43 14.08
C VAL A 408 32.79 -9.25 14.18
N SER A 409 33.39 -10.04 15.06
CA SER A 409 34.84 -10.02 15.26
C SER A 409 35.50 -10.42 13.95
N SER A 410 34.90 -11.29 13.14
CA SER A 410 35.36 -11.61 11.79
C SER A 410 35.16 -10.47 10.79
N LEU A 411 34.01 -9.76 10.78
CA LEU A 411 33.79 -8.59 9.90
C LEU A 411 34.81 -7.47 10.18
N ALA A 412 34.99 -7.14 11.45
CA ALA A 412 35.94 -6.12 11.90
C ALA A 412 37.39 -6.55 11.65
N ARG A 413 37.71 -7.85 11.74
CA ARG A 413 39.03 -8.41 11.38
C ARG A 413 39.24 -8.51 9.86
N SER A 414 38.18 -8.75 9.08
CA SER A 414 38.18 -8.85 7.61
C SER A 414 38.41 -7.50 6.95
N MET A 415 37.95 -6.40 7.55
CA MET A 415 38.32 -5.05 7.10
C MET A 415 39.83 -4.77 7.16
N ASN A 416 40.62 -5.59 7.89
CA ASN A 416 42.06 -5.46 8.06
C ASN A 416 42.89 -6.67 7.56
N ARG A 417 42.29 -7.67 6.90
CA ARG A 417 43.04 -8.82 6.34
C ARG A 417 42.54 -9.25 4.96
N THR A 418 43.50 -9.69 4.15
CA THR A 418 43.37 -10.21 2.79
C THR A 418 42.31 -11.32 2.69
N PHE A 419 41.48 -11.21 1.66
CA PHE A 419 40.44 -12.16 1.28
C PHE A 419 40.97 -13.60 1.29
N GLY A 420 40.29 -14.48 2.03
CA GLY A 420 40.48 -15.92 1.92
C GLY A 420 40.08 -16.41 0.53
N ARG A 421 40.87 -17.34 0.00
CA ARG A 421 40.70 -17.98 -1.31
C ARG A 421 39.29 -18.56 -1.44
N LEU A 422 38.49 -18.05 -2.38
CA LEU A 422 37.18 -18.60 -2.77
C LEU A 422 37.33 -20.10 -3.07
N ARG A 423 36.70 -20.97 -2.28
CA ARG A 423 36.58 -22.40 -2.55
C ARG A 423 35.19 -22.91 -2.20
N GLU A 424 34.77 -23.95 -2.91
CA GLU A 424 33.45 -24.60 -2.95
C GLU A 424 32.86 -24.95 -1.56
N PHE A 425 32.18 -24.00 -0.94
CA PHE A 425 30.73 -23.99 -0.86
C PHE A 425 30.05 -25.40 -0.95
N THR A 426 29.53 -25.95 0.16
CA THR A 426 28.60 -27.11 0.14
C THR A 426 27.32 -26.71 -0.61
N ASP A 427 26.87 -27.48 -1.61
CA ASP A 427 25.86 -27.05 -2.61
C ASP A 427 24.70 -26.21 -2.04
N GLU A 428 24.10 -26.57 -0.89
CA GLU A 428 22.93 -25.88 -0.34
C GLU A 428 23.19 -24.48 0.29
N GLU A 429 24.16 -24.33 1.20
CA GLU A 429 24.46 -23.04 1.87
C GLU A 429 24.99 -22.00 0.86
N SER A 430 25.58 -22.53 -0.19
CA SER A 430 26.21 -21.84 -1.32
C SER A 430 25.19 -21.33 -2.30
N ASN A 431 24.22 -22.16 -2.66
CA ASN A 431 23.08 -21.76 -3.48
C ASN A 431 22.26 -20.67 -2.78
N MET A 432 22.07 -20.78 -1.45
CA MET A 432 21.38 -19.74 -0.67
C MET A 432 22.21 -18.44 -0.57
N CYS A 433 23.53 -18.53 -0.38
CA CYS A 433 24.39 -17.34 -0.34
C CYS A 433 24.47 -16.68 -1.71
N LEU A 434 24.60 -17.44 -2.81
CA LEU A 434 24.52 -16.94 -4.18
C LEU A 434 23.17 -16.30 -4.47
N LEU A 435 22.08 -16.91 -4.00
CA LEU A 435 20.73 -16.38 -4.15
C LEU A 435 20.58 -15.02 -3.45
N MET A 436 21.00 -14.93 -2.20
CA MET A 436 20.83 -13.69 -1.42
C MET A 436 21.83 -12.61 -1.81
N ASN A 437 23.02 -12.97 -2.30
CA ASN A 437 23.95 -12.03 -2.91
C ASN A 437 23.36 -11.37 -4.16
N ARG A 438 22.56 -12.10 -4.96
CA ARG A 438 21.84 -11.54 -6.12
C ARG A 438 20.77 -10.54 -5.70
N VAL A 439 20.10 -10.79 -4.58
CA VAL A 439 19.11 -9.85 -4.02
C VAL A 439 19.77 -8.51 -3.63
N VAL A 440 21.04 -8.52 -3.22
CA VAL A 440 21.82 -7.33 -2.80
C VAL A 440 22.72 -6.79 -3.92
N ASP A 441 22.67 -7.38 -5.12
CA ASP A 441 23.53 -7.00 -6.24
C ASP A 441 23.27 -5.55 -6.68
N ILE A 442 24.32 -4.87 -7.14
CA ILE A 442 24.28 -3.48 -7.64
C ILE A 442 23.28 -3.34 -8.78
N ASP A 443 23.17 -4.36 -9.62
CA ASP A 443 22.29 -4.37 -10.79
C ASP A 443 20.83 -4.73 -10.45
N ASN A 444 20.54 -5.14 -9.20
CA ASN A 444 19.17 -5.39 -8.77
C ASN A 444 18.43 -4.06 -8.54
N PRO A 445 17.36 -3.76 -9.30
CA PRO A 445 16.58 -2.52 -9.13
C PRO A 445 15.94 -2.40 -7.74
N GLU A 446 15.76 -3.51 -7.03
CA GLU A 446 15.16 -3.59 -5.70
C GLU A 446 16.18 -3.57 -4.55
N ARG A 447 17.48 -3.49 -4.85
CA ARG A 447 18.56 -3.47 -3.84
C ARG A 447 18.31 -2.45 -2.73
N TYR A 448 17.75 -1.29 -3.09
CA TYR A 448 17.39 -0.26 -2.12
C TYR A 448 16.30 -0.70 -1.12
N ILE A 449 15.28 -1.43 -1.60
CA ILE A 449 14.21 -1.96 -0.76
C ILE A 449 14.78 -2.96 0.24
N VAL A 450 15.69 -3.83 -0.21
CA VAL A 450 16.39 -4.80 0.64
C VAL A 450 17.14 -4.10 1.79
N TYR A 451 17.87 -3.02 1.49
CA TYR A 451 18.55 -2.23 2.52
C TYR A 451 17.59 -1.60 3.54
N LEU A 452 16.42 -1.13 3.09
CA LEU A 452 15.40 -0.58 3.99
C LEU A 452 14.86 -1.66 4.93
N ILE A 453 14.58 -2.85 4.42
CA ILE A 453 14.06 -3.98 5.20
C ILE A 453 15.12 -4.48 6.19
N VAL A 454 16.38 -4.60 5.77
CA VAL A 454 17.50 -4.92 6.65
C VAL A 454 17.67 -3.87 7.76
N SER A 455 17.58 -2.58 7.42
CA SER A 455 17.65 -1.50 8.42
C SER A 455 16.50 -1.58 9.43
N LEU A 456 15.31 -1.94 8.97
CA LEU A 456 14.14 -2.14 9.81
C LEU A 456 14.29 -3.38 10.70
N PHE A 457 14.80 -4.48 10.15
CA PHE A 457 15.08 -5.73 10.88
C PHE A 457 16.08 -5.53 12.00
N VAL A 458 17.19 -4.84 11.72
CA VAL A 458 18.17 -4.46 12.75
C VAL A 458 17.51 -3.65 13.86
N SER A 459 16.66 -2.68 13.50
CA SER A 459 15.97 -1.84 14.50
C SER A 459 14.99 -2.65 15.35
N PHE A 460 14.34 -3.66 14.76
CA PHE A 460 13.50 -4.63 15.46
C PHE A 460 14.32 -5.49 16.44
N LEU A 461 15.48 -6.00 16.03
CA LEU A 461 16.38 -6.76 16.92
C LEU A 461 16.86 -5.94 18.13
N CYS A 462 17.07 -4.63 17.98
CA CYS A 462 17.41 -3.74 19.11
C CYS A 462 16.30 -3.65 20.17
N LYS A 463 15.04 -3.77 19.74
CA LYS A 463 13.84 -3.53 20.57
C LYS A 463 13.23 -4.81 21.14
N SER A 464 13.45 -5.95 20.47
CA SER A 464 12.96 -7.26 20.86
C SER A 464 13.39 -7.61 22.30
N LYS A 465 12.51 -7.33 23.27
CA LYS A 465 12.62 -7.87 24.63
C LYS A 465 12.23 -9.35 24.56
N LYS A 466 12.92 -10.19 25.34
CA LYS A 466 12.65 -11.63 25.45
C LYS A 466 11.16 -11.86 25.76
N SER A 467 10.38 -12.35 24.80
CA SER A 467 9.01 -12.82 25.03
C SER A 467 9.00 -14.35 25.26
N CYS A 468 7.98 -14.79 25.98
CA CYS A 468 7.89 -16.02 26.78
C CYS A 468 7.79 -17.35 26.00
N ASP A 469 7.76 -17.33 24.66
CA ASP A 469 7.39 -18.50 23.85
C ASP A 469 8.57 -19.09 23.05
N GLU A 470 9.60 -19.49 23.79
CA GLU A 470 10.99 -19.64 23.29
C GLU A 470 11.18 -20.61 22.12
N LYS A 471 10.39 -21.70 22.00
CA LYS A 471 10.66 -22.76 21.02
C LYS A 471 10.18 -22.45 19.59
N ALA A 472 8.96 -21.94 19.43
CA ALA A 472 8.42 -21.60 18.11
C ALA A 472 9.09 -20.35 17.54
N THR A 473 9.41 -19.39 18.41
CA THR A 473 10.19 -18.20 18.04
C THR A 473 11.63 -18.56 17.69
N ALA A 474 12.27 -19.54 18.38
CA ALA A 474 13.65 -19.93 18.07
C ALA A 474 13.83 -20.49 16.65
N LYS A 475 12.86 -21.27 16.14
CA LYS A 475 12.90 -21.76 14.75
C LYS A 475 12.85 -20.61 13.74
N LYS A 476 11.91 -19.68 13.93
CA LYS A 476 11.74 -18.49 13.07
C LYS A 476 12.96 -17.56 13.13
N GLN A 477 13.51 -17.38 14.32
CA GLN A 477 14.75 -16.64 14.53
C GLN A 477 15.92 -17.28 13.79
N SER A 478 16.15 -18.58 13.98
CA SER A 478 17.22 -19.32 13.31
C SER A 478 17.12 -19.20 11.79
N LEU A 479 15.91 -19.37 11.25
CA LEU A 479 15.62 -19.22 9.83
C LEU A 479 15.99 -17.83 9.30
N LEU A 480 15.51 -16.78 9.96
CA LEU A 480 15.81 -15.39 9.59
C LEU A 480 17.27 -15.04 9.72
N PHE A 481 17.94 -15.53 10.76
CA PHE A 481 19.36 -15.30 10.96
C PHE A 481 20.20 -15.96 9.87
N ARG A 482 19.80 -17.15 9.42
CA ARG A 482 20.41 -17.80 8.26
C ARG A 482 20.23 -16.97 6.98
N HIS A 483 19.00 -16.48 6.73
CA HIS A 483 18.71 -15.62 5.56
C HIS A 483 19.47 -14.30 5.60
N PHE A 484 19.50 -13.65 6.76
CA PHE A 484 20.23 -12.41 6.98
C PHE A 484 21.73 -12.59 6.77
N ASN A 485 22.32 -13.66 7.33
CA ASN A 485 23.73 -14.00 7.14
C ASN A 485 24.06 -14.22 5.66
N ALA A 486 23.20 -14.95 4.93
CA ALA A 486 23.36 -15.13 3.50
C ALA A 486 23.32 -13.79 2.73
N LEU A 487 22.41 -12.88 3.14
CA LEU A 487 22.21 -11.58 2.52
C LEU A 487 23.39 -10.61 2.72
N ILE A 488 24.04 -10.66 3.87
CA ILE A 488 25.27 -9.89 4.12
C ILE A 488 26.52 -10.62 3.64
N GLY A 489 26.38 -11.79 3.00
CA GLY A 489 27.50 -12.59 2.52
C GLY A 489 28.36 -13.15 3.65
N TYR A 490 27.77 -13.51 4.78
CA TYR A 490 28.47 -14.10 5.92
C TYR A 490 28.19 -15.60 6.02
N SER A 491 29.27 -16.40 6.03
CA SER A 491 29.21 -17.83 6.26
C SER A 491 29.28 -18.14 7.75
N SER A 492 28.25 -18.84 8.26
CA SER A 492 28.22 -19.25 9.68
C SER A 492 29.17 -20.42 9.96
N THR A 493 29.41 -21.26 8.97
CA THR A 493 30.34 -22.40 9.01
C THR A 493 31.79 -21.92 9.00
N GLU A 494 32.14 -21.02 8.08
CA GLU A 494 33.52 -20.52 7.92
C GLU A 494 33.85 -19.32 8.83
N LYS A 495 32.83 -18.75 9.47
CA LYS A 495 32.93 -17.54 10.27
C LYS A 495 33.61 -16.39 9.54
N CYS A 496 33.35 -16.21 8.24
CA CYS A 496 33.98 -15.19 7.40
C CYS A 496 32.98 -14.57 6.41
N PHE A 497 33.34 -13.44 5.80
CA PHE A 497 32.56 -12.83 4.73
C PHE A 497 33.01 -13.36 3.38
N THR A 498 32.07 -13.91 2.64
CA THR A 498 32.24 -14.41 1.27
C THR A 498 32.03 -13.31 0.23
N VAL A 499 31.44 -12.18 0.64
CA VAL A 499 31.20 -11.01 -0.22
C VAL A 499 32.16 -9.88 0.08
N SER A 500 32.67 -9.25 -0.99
CA SER A 500 33.57 -8.11 -0.87
C SER A 500 32.87 -6.90 -0.21
N PRO A 501 33.54 -6.17 0.70
CA PRO A 501 32.99 -4.94 1.27
C PRO A 501 32.62 -3.87 0.23
N LYS A 502 33.13 -3.96 -1.01
CA LYS A 502 32.73 -3.08 -2.12
C LYS A 502 31.30 -3.33 -2.60
N ILE A 503 30.80 -4.57 -2.51
CA ILE A 503 29.44 -4.97 -2.92
C ILE A 503 28.43 -4.66 -1.81
N LEU A 504 28.89 -4.62 -0.55
CA LEU A 504 28.05 -4.26 0.61
C LEU A 504 27.95 -2.73 0.85
N ARG A 505 28.82 -1.93 0.22
CA ARG A 505 28.79 -0.46 0.20
C ARG A 505 27.88 0.05 -0.93
#